data_AF-A0A6A7YRM9-F1
#
_entry.id   AF-A0A6A7YRM9-F1
#
_cell.length_a   1.000
_cell.length_b   1.000
_cell.length_c   1.000
_cell.angle_alpha   90.00
_cell.angle_beta   90.00
_cell.angle_gamma   90.00
#
_symmetry.space_group_name_H-M   'P 1'
#
loop_
_entity.id
_entity.type
_entity.pdbx_description
1 polymer ?
#
loop_
_entity_poly.entity_id
_entity_poly.type
_entity_poly.pdbx_seq_one_letter_code
_entity_poly.pdbx_strand_id
1 'polypeptide(L)'
;MMHADLIDQHDLLNQLRSLGFEVSGSADEACKAVVCGLNDTNVRALKGLVEKLYTGSATILPAVREAIDRHLLPGLAQFKHPSPH
;
A
#
# COMPACT_ATOMS: atom_id res chain seq x y z
N MET A 1 6.58 27.59 -7.54
CA MET A 1 6.97 26.79 -6.37
C MET A 1 6.41 25.39 -6.61
N MET A 2 7.24 24.40 -6.94
CA MET A 2 6.77 23.02 -7.03
C MET A 2 6.72 22.47 -5.61
N HIS A 3 5.53 22.35 -5.02
CA HIS A 3 5.34 21.38 -3.96
C HIS A 3 5.43 20.02 -4.64
N ALA A 4 6.58 19.36 -4.55
CA ALA A 4 6.59 17.93 -4.78
C ALA A 4 5.68 17.35 -3.68
N ASP A 5 4.50 16.85 -4.06
CA ASP A 5 3.66 16.11 -3.13
C ASP A 5 4.49 14.91 -2.65
N LEU A 6 4.96 14.97 -1.41
CA LEU A 6 5.77 13.92 -0.80
C LEU A 6 4.81 12.97 -0.12
N ILE A 7 4.86 11.68 -0.47
CA ILE A 7 4.04 10.67 0.20
C ILE A 7 4.86 10.15 1.37
N ASP A 8 4.48 10.63 2.56
CA ASP A 8 5.01 10.16 3.81
C ASP A 8 4.18 9.02 4.41
N GLN A 9 4.54 8.60 5.61
CA GLN A 9 3.83 7.55 6.33
C GLN A 9 2.37 7.94 6.59
N HIS A 10 2.08 9.17 7.00
CA HIS A 10 0.71 9.59 7.31
C HIS A 10 -0.17 9.56 6.06
N ASP A 11 0.36 9.99 4.92
CA ASP A 11 -0.36 9.92 3.65
C ASP A 11 -0.67 8.48 3.25
N LEU A 12 0.29 7.57 3.40
CA LEU A 12 0.05 6.14 3.18
C LEU A 12 -1.05 5.61 4.10
N LEU A 13 -0.98 5.89 5.42
CA LEU A 13 -1.97 5.42 6.38
C LEU A 13 -3.37 5.97 6.06
N ASN A 14 -3.48 7.25 5.71
CA ASN A 14 -4.74 7.88 5.32
C ASN A 14 -5.33 7.22 4.07
N GLN A 15 -4.48 6.94 3.07
CA GLN A 15 -4.91 6.24 1.86
C GLN A 15 -5.40 4.82 2.15
N LEU A 16 -4.69 4.07 3.00
CA LEU A 16 -5.11 2.72 3.41
C LEU A 16 -6.43 2.75 4.20
N ARG A 17 -6.60 3.72 5.11
CA ARG A 17 -7.90 3.92 5.81
C ARG A 17 -9.01 4.30 4.86
N SER A 18 -8.73 5.08 3.81
CA SER A 18 -9.71 5.40 2.78
C SER A 18 -10.18 4.17 1.98
N LEU A 19 -9.37 3.10 1.93
CA LEU A 19 -9.79 1.81 1.38
C LEU A 19 -10.60 0.95 2.37
N GLY A 20 -10.72 1.39 3.62
CA GLY A 20 -11.40 0.68 4.71
C GLY A 20 -10.48 -0.19 5.58
N PHE A 21 -9.15 -0.05 5.47
CA PHE A 21 -8.24 -0.76 6.37
C PHE A 21 -8.06 0.00 7.69
N GLU A 22 -8.19 -0.71 8.81
CA GLU A 22 -7.86 -0.16 10.12
C GLU A 22 -6.35 -0.28 10.36
N VAL A 23 -5.62 0.79 10.04
CA VAL A 23 -4.16 0.85 10.21
C VAL A 23 -3.72 1.99 11.14
N SER A 24 -2.74 1.67 11.97
CA SER A 24 -2.13 2.54 12.96
C SER A 24 -0.64 2.23 13.11
N GLY A 25 0.14 3.20 13.61
CA GLY A 25 1.56 3.02 13.83
C GLY A 25 2.40 3.38 12.62
N SER A 26 3.47 2.61 12.39
CA SER A 26 4.42 2.83 11.31
C SER A 26 3.91 2.37 9.94
N ALA A 27 4.53 2.85 8.85
CA ALA A 27 4.22 2.38 7.49
C ALA A 27 4.38 0.85 7.37
N ASP A 28 5.38 0.27 8.03
CA ASP A 28 5.63 -1.17 8.06
C ASP A 28 4.49 -1.94 8.76
N GLU A 29 4.12 -1.52 9.97
CA GLU A 29 3.02 -2.12 10.74
C GLU A 29 1.69 -2.01 10.00
N ALA A 30 1.41 -0.84 9.41
CA ALA A 30 0.21 -0.60 8.60
C ALA A 30 0.16 -1.54 7.39
N CYS A 31 1.24 -1.63 6.61
CA CYS A 31 1.31 -2.51 5.45
C CYS A 31 1.17 -3.98 5.84
N LYS A 32 1.76 -4.40 6.96
CA LYS A 32 1.63 -5.76 7.48
C LYS A 32 0.20 -6.08 7.89
N ALA A 33 -0.47 -5.17 8.62
CA ALA A 33 -1.86 -5.32 9.01
C ALA A 33 -2.80 -5.42 7.79
N VAL A 34 -2.56 -4.60 6.77
CA VAL A 34 -3.29 -4.64 5.49
C VAL A 34 -3.15 -6.00 4.83
N VAL A 35 -1.93 -6.52 4.71
CA VAL A 35 -1.68 -7.83 4.07
C VAL A 35 -2.35 -8.96 4.83
N CYS A 36 -2.34 -8.94 6.16
CA CYS A 36 -3.05 -9.92 6.97
C CYS A 36 -4.58 -9.88 6.78
N GLY A 37 -5.15 -8.72 6.45
CA GLY A 37 -6.58 -8.53 6.18
C GLY A 37 -6.98 -8.51 4.69
N LEU A 38 -6.06 -8.86 3.78
CA LEU A 38 -6.33 -8.87 2.35
C LEU A 38 -7.40 -9.92 1.98
N ASN A 39 -8.26 -9.57 1.04
CA ASN A 39 -9.31 -10.39 0.45
C ASN A 39 -9.57 -9.98 -1.01
N ASP A 40 -10.33 -10.76 -1.77
CA ASP A 40 -10.57 -10.50 -3.20
C ASP A 40 -11.20 -9.13 -3.51
N THR A 41 -11.92 -8.55 -2.55
CA THR A 41 -12.58 -7.24 -2.72
C THR A 41 -11.57 -6.11 -2.54
N ASN A 42 -10.82 -6.13 -1.44
CA ASN A 42 -9.87 -5.07 -1.11
C ASN A 42 -8.53 -5.21 -1.84
N VAL A 43 -8.16 -6.41 -2.33
CA VAL A 43 -6.92 -6.63 -3.09
C VAL A 43 -6.91 -5.83 -4.39
N ARG A 44 -8.07 -5.74 -5.08
CA ARG A 44 -8.22 -4.91 -6.28
C ARG A 44 -8.05 -3.43 -5.96
N ALA A 45 -8.63 -2.99 -4.85
CA ALA A 45 -8.54 -1.60 -4.40
C ALA A 45 -7.11 -1.24 -3.98
N LEU A 46 -6.44 -2.12 -3.23
CA LEU A 46 -5.05 -1.98 -2.83
C LEU A 46 -4.11 -1.94 -4.05
N LYS A 47 -4.32 -2.81 -5.04
CA LYS A 47 -3.55 -2.80 -6.28
C LYS A 47 -3.67 -1.46 -7.00
N GLY A 48 -4.89 -0.94 -7.16
CA GLY A 48 -5.12 0.37 -7.77
C GLY A 48 -4.46 1.51 -7.00
N LEU A 49 -4.44 1.43 -5.66
CA LEU A 49 -3.73 2.40 -4.83
C LEU A 49 -2.23 2.37 -5.07
N VAL A 50 -1.61 1.19 -4.99
CA VAL A 50 -0.17 1.01 -5.21
C VAL A 50 0.24 1.49 -6.61
N GLU A 51 -0.57 1.17 -7.64
CA GLU A 51 -0.34 1.65 -9.01
C GLU A 51 -0.42 3.18 -9.08
N LYS A 52 -1.41 3.81 -8.45
CA LYS A 52 -1.53 5.27 -8.37
C LYS A 52 -0.34 5.91 -7.64
N LEU A 53 0.14 5.28 -6.57
CA LEU A 53 1.33 5.74 -5.84
C LEU A 53 2.57 5.76 -6.74
N TYR A 54 2.79 4.69 -7.51
CA TYR A 54 3.95 4.54 -8.39
C TYR A 54 3.86 5.32 -9.71
N THR A 55 2.65 5.57 -10.21
CA THR A 55 2.41 6.33 -11.44
C THR A 55 2.21 7.82 -11.18
N GLY A 56 1.90 8.20 -9.95
CA GLY A 56 1.76 9.59 -9.54
C GLY A 56 3.07 10.35 -9.63
N SER A 57 2.98 11.65 -9.86
CA SER A 57 4.15 12.57 -9.81
C SER A 57 4.63 12.82 -8.37
N ALA A 58 3.97 12.23 -7.39
CA ALA A 58 4.28 12.36 -5.98
C ALA A 58 5.54 11.56 -5.63
N THR A 59 6.44 12.18 -4.88
CA THR A 59 7.69 11.54 -4.47
C THR A 59 7.43 10.71 -3.21
N ILE A 60 7.43 9.38 -3.34
CA ILE A 60 7.29 8.47 -2.20
C ILE A 60 8.57 8.47 -1.39
N LEU A 61 8.47 8.69 -0.08
CA LEU A 61 9.62 8.61 0.80
C LEU A 61 10.23 7.19 0.81
N PRO A 62 11.56 7.05 0.91
CA PRO A 62 12.24 5.75 0.86
C PRO A 62 11.68 4.73 1.87
N ALA A 63 11.43 5.15 3.11
CA ALA A 63 10.88 4.28 4.15
C ALA A 63 9.48 3.73 3.82
N VAL A 64 8.64 4.55 3.16
CA VAL A 64 7.29 4.15 2.73
C VAL A 64 7.38 3.18 1.57
N ARG A 65 8.24 3.48 0.58
CA ARG A 65 8.50 2.60 -0.56
C ARG A 65 8.99 1.22 -0.10
N GLU A 66 9.93 1.17 0.84
CA GLU A 66 10.42 -0.09 1.41
C GLU A 66 9.30 -0.89 2.09
N ALA A 67 8.42 -0.24 2.85
CA ALA A 67 7.29 -0.92 3.48
C ALA A 67 6.29 -1.50 2.46
N ILE A 68 6.02 -0.76 1.38
CA ILE A 68 5.18 -1.22 0.26
C ILE A 68 5.82 -2.45 -0.40
N ASP A 69 7.12 -2.36 -0.72
CA ASP A 69 7.84 -3.41 -1.43
C ASP A 69 8.05 -4.67 -0.58
N ARG A 70 8.21 -4.51 0.73
CA ARG A 70 8.41 -5.63 1.66
C ARG A 70 7.13 -6.38 1.98
N HIS A 71 5.99 -5.69 2.08
CA HIS A 71 4.74 -6.29 2.56
C HIS A 71 3.65 -6.28 1.48
N LEU A 72 3.28 -5.11 0.97
CA LEU A 72 2.15 -4.99 0.04
C LEU A 72 2.40 -5.72 -1.28
N LEU A 73 3.57 -5.55 -1.90
CA LEU A 73 3.88 -6.21 -3.17
C LEU A 73 3.86 -7.75 -3.08
N PRO A 74 4.52 -8.39 -2.10
CA PRO A 74 4.40 -9.84 -1.89
C PRO A 74 2.97 -10.28 -1.59
N GLY A 75 2.23 -9.51 -0.79
CA GLY A 75 0.82 -9.77 -0.51
C GLY A 75 0.00 -9.81 -1.79
N LEU A 76 0.09 -8.76 -2.62
CA LEU A 76 -0.59 -8.69 -3.92
C LEU A 76 -0.17 -9.83 -4.87
N ALA A 77 1.10 -10.24 -4.86
CA ALA A 77 1.60 -11.33 -5.68
C ALA A 77 0.98 -12.70 -5.28
N GLN A 78 0.80 -12.93 -3.97
CA GLN A 78 0.16 -14.15 -3.46
C GLN A 78 -1.31 -14.26 -3.90
N PHE A 79 -2.06 -13.15 -3.94
CA PHE A 79 -3.44 -13.16 -4.44
C PHE A 79 -3.55 -13.25 -5.96
N LYS A 80 -2.56 -12.74 -6.71
CA LYS A 80 -2.56 -12.80 -8.18
C LYS A 80 -2.33 -14.22 -8.71
N HIS A 81 -1.66 -15.08 -7.95
CA HIS A 81 -1.53 -16.50 -8.24
C HIS A 81 -2.54 -17.29 -7.39
N PRO A 82 -3.79 -17.50 -7.84
CA PRO A 82 -4.51 -18.66 -7.35
C PRO A 82 -3.64 -19.86 -7.73
N SER A 83 -2.96 -20.45 -6.76
CA SER A 83 -2.20 -21.67 -6.96
C SER A 83 -3.09 -22.66 -7.73
N PRO A 84 -2.63 -23.21 -8.86
CA PRO A 84 -3.32 -24.33 -9.47
C PRO A 84 -3.13 -25.51 -8.52
N HIS A 85 -4.16 -25.81 -7.72
CA HIS A 85 -4.29 -27.14 -7.12
C HIS A 85 -4.88 -28.10 -8.13
#